data_AF-A0A933X4H0-F1
#
_entry.id   AF-A0A933X4H0-F1
#
_cell.length_a   1.000
_cell.length_b   1.000
_cell.length_c   1.000
_cell.angle_alpha   90.00
_cell.angle_beta   90.00
_cell.angle_gamma   90.00
#
_symmetry.space_group_name_H-M   'P 1'
#
loop_
_entity.id
_entity.type
_entity.pdbx_description
1 polymer ?
#
loop_
_entity_poly.entity_id
_entity_poly.type
_entity_poly.pdbx_seq_one_letter_code
_entity_poly.pdbx_strand_id
1 'polypeptide(L)'
;MRSRGERARAPRSAADVGAEAPRHALDRDGRGRRPGSDRHHARASSSASAVARRVVVATVSVNIAADVVSPANDFANLAPRFISFRTGGLITGLLGIAMMPWKLMASVGDYIFTWLVGYSALLGPIAGIMIVDYWVLRRRELDVAELYRPKGKHAGVRWSAIAALVVGVAPHVPGFARAAGCVEQVPAWCDAVYPYAWFTGSAIAALVSALLGRERATTAAGSTSRP
;
A
#
# COMPACT_ATOMS: atom_id res chain seq x y z
N MET A 1 -48.23 -40.78 -83.43
CA MET A 1 -49.54 -41.46 -83.35
C MET A 1 -50.26 -40.97 -82.09
N ARG A 2 -51.35 -40.23 -82.30
CA ARG A 2 -52.49 -39.88 -81.41
C ARG A 2 -52.27 -39.47 -79.93
N SER A 3 -52.74 -38.24 -79.70
CA SER A 3 -53.25 -37.57 -78.49
C SER A 3 -53.99 -38.40 -77.44
N ARG A 4 -53.91 -37.94 -76.18
CA ARG A 4 -55.00 -37.69 -75.19
C ARG A 4 -54.34 -37.63 -73.82
N GLY A 5 -54.58 -36.70 -72.91
CA GLY A 5 -55.51 -35.59 -72.81
C GLY A 5 -55.43 -35.11 -71.36
N GLU A 6 -55.28 -33.81 -71.15
CA GLU A 6 -55.38 -33.18 -69.83
C GLU A 6 -56.76 -33.45 -69.22
N ARG A 7 -56.78 -33.79 -67.93
CA ARG A 7 -57.90 -33.45 -67.05
C ARG A 7 -57.32 -32.83 -65.78
N ALA A 8 -57.50 -31.51 -65.70
CA ALA A 8 -57.43 -30.76 -64.46
C ALA A 8 -58.38 -31.38 -63.42
N ARG A 9 -57.86 -31.66 -62.22
CA ARG A 9 -58.66 -31.82 -61.00
C ARG A 9 -58.23 -30.75 -60.00
N ALA A 10 -59.25 -30.05 -59.52
CA ALA A 10 -59.24 -28.95 -58.56
C ALA A 10 -58.49 -29.28 -57.23
N PRO A 11 -58.04 -28.25 -56.50
CA PRO A 11 -57.23 -28.41 -55.30
C PRO A 11 -58.02 -29.08 -54.17
N ARG A 12 -57.44 -30.12 -53.56
CA ARG A 12 -57.97 -30.69 -52.32
C ARG A 12 -57.53 -29.83 -51.15
N SER A 13 -58.53 -29.30 -50.45
CA SER A 13 -58.45 -28.52 -49.21
C SER A 13 -57.78 -29.31 -48.07
N ALA A 14 -57.09 -28.56 -47.21
CA ALA A 14 -56.19 -29.01 -46.15
C ALA A 14 -56.89 -29.61 -44.91
N ALA A 15 -57.84 -30.53 -45.10
CA ALA A 15 -58.69 -30.99 -43.98
C ALA A 15 -58.98 -32.50 -43.91
N ASP A 16 -58.31 -33.37 -44.68
CA ASP A 16 -58.65 -34.81 -44.61
C ASP A 16 -57.51 -35.77 -44.99
N VAL A 17 -56.40 -35.71 -44.25
CA VAL A 17 -55.48 -36.84 -44.12
C VAL A 17 -55.18 -37.03 -42.64
N GLY A 18 -56.17 -37.55 -41.93
CA GLY A 18 -55.97 -38.23 -40.66
C GLY A 18 -55.84 -39.74 -40.89
N ALA A 19 -54.92 -40.35 -40.14
CA ALA A 19 -54.82 -41.78 -39.78
C ALA A 19 -53.61 -42.55 -40.34
N GLU A 20 -52.46 -42.38 -39.70
CA GLU A 20 -51.64 -43.53 -39.30
C GLU A 20 -50.75 -43.15 -38.12
N ALA A 21 -51.08 -43.68 -36.93
CA ALA A 21 -50.29 -43.53 -35.72
C ALA A 21 -49.42 -44.78 -35.52
N PRO A 22 -48.11 -44.63 -35.36
CA PRO A 22 -47.31 -45.56 -34.58
C PRO A 22 -46.99 -44.91 -33.23
N ARG A 23 -47.48 -45.57 -32.17
CA ARG A 23 -47.09 -45.36 -30.78
C ARG A 23 -45.56 -45.39 -30.66
N HIS A 24 -44.92 -44.29 -30.29
CA HIS A 24 -43.64 -44.25 -29.55
C HIS A 24 -43.16 -42.80 -29.44
N ALA A 25 -43.57 -42.09 -28.38
CA ALA A 25 -42.80 -41.02 -27.72
C ALA A 25 -43.62 -40.49 -26.54
N LEU A 26 -43.76 -41.34 -25.53
CA LEU A 26 -43.99 -40.89 -24.17
C LEU A 26 -42.89 -39.90 -23.78
N ASP A 27 -43.31 -38.77 -23.23
CA ASP A 27 -42.75 -38.21 -22.00
C ASP A 27 -41.21 -38.18 -21.91
N ARG A 28 -40.60 -37.12 -22.46
CA ARG A 28 -39.23 -36.71 -22.13
C ARG A 28 -39.12 -35.20 -22.00
N ASP A 29 -39.98 -34.62 -21.17
CA ASP A 29 -39.68 -33.33 -20.54
C ASP A 29 -39.51 -33.51 -19.02
N GLY A 30 -38.70 -34.52 -18.69
CA GLY A 30 -38.13 -34.77 -17.37
C GLY A 30 -36.60 -34.81 -17.47
N ARG A 31 -35.97 -33.89 -18.21
CA ARG A 31 -34.50 -33.78 -18.20
C ARG A 31 -34.06 -33.22 -16.85
N GLY A 32 -33.83 -34.13 -15.91
CA GLY A 32 -33.28 -33.83 -14.60
C GLY A 32 -32.05 -32.94 -14.70
N ARG A 33 -32.12 -31.76 -14.08
CA ARG A 33 -30.94 -31.04 -13.62
C ARG A 33 -30.09 -32.04 -12.86
N ARG A 34 -28.90 -32.37 -13.38
CA ARG A 34 -28.00 -33.33 -12.73
C ARG A 34 -27.70 -32.81 -11.32
N PRO A 35 -28.11 -33.50 -10.25
CA PRO A 35 -27.99 -33.01 -8.87
C PRO A 35 -26.55 -32.71 -8.43
N GLY A 36 -25.55 -33.17 -9.20
CA GLY A 36 -24.13 -32.91 -8.96
C GLY A 36 -23.63 -31.55 -9.47
N SER A 37 -24.14 -31.04 -10.60
CA SER A 37 -23.61 -29.80 -11.21
C SER A 37 -23.95 -28.55 -10.40
N ASP A 38 -25.19 -28.44 -9.92
CA ASP A 38 -25.64 -27.35 -9.05
C ASP A 38 -24.89 -27.35 -7.71
N ARG A 39 -24.50 -28.51 -7.19
CA ARG A 39 -23.71 -28.63 -5.95
C ARG A 39 -22.27 -28.17 -6.11
N HIS A 40 -21.64 -28.38 -7.27
CA HIS A 40 -20.30 -27.87 -7.55
C HIS A 40 -20.30 -26.35 -7.71
N HIS A 41 -21.28 -25.77 -8.43
CA HIS A 41 -21.43 -24.32 -8.52
C HIS A 41 -21.80 -23.68 -7.18
N ALA A 42 -22.67 -24.32 -6.38
CA ALA A 42 -23.03 -23.85 -5.04
C ALA A 42 -21.84 -23.93 -4.05
N ARG A 43 -21.04 -25.02 -4.07
CA ARG A 43 -19.81 -25.12 -3.25
C ARG A 43 -18.74 -24.13 -3.70
N ALA A 44 -18.57 -23.94 -5.01
CA ALA A 44 -17.62 -22.97 -5.55
C ALA A 44 -18.02 -21.53 -5.19
N SER A 45 -19.30 -21.18 -5.28
CA SER A 45 -19.84 -19.86 -4.87
C SER A 45 -19.75 -19.65 -3.35
N SER A 46 -20.05 -20.67 -2.55
CA SER A 46 -19.87 -20.66 -1.10
C SER A 46 -18.41 -20.43 -0.70
N SER A 47 -17.48 -21.16 -1.33
CA SER A 47 -16.03 -21.01 -1.12
C SER A 47 -15.53 -19.63 -1.56
N ALA A 48 -15.95 -19.14 -2.72
CA ALA A 48 -15.59 -17.82 -3.22
C ALA A 48 -16.08 -16.70 -2.28
N SER A 49 -17.31 -16.80 -1.76
CA SER A 49 -17.84 -15.84 -0.78
C SER A 49 -17.07 -15.89 0.55
N ALA A 50 -16.61 -17.07 0.96
CA ALA A 50 -15.81 -17.25 2.17
C ALA A 50 -14.40 -16.66 2.01
N VAL A 51 -13.78 -16.86 0.85
CA VAL A 51 -12.49 -16.24 0.50
C VAL A 51 -12.63 -14.72 0.46
N ALA A 52 -13.66 -14.18 -0.20
CA ALA A 52 -13.91 -12.75 -0.26
C ALA A 52 -14.07 -12.13 1.14
N ARG A 53 -14.86 -12.77 2.02
CA ARG A 53 -14.99 -12.30 3.42
C ARG A 53 -13.65 -12.31 4.17
N ARG A 54 -12.83 -13.34 3.99
CA ARG A 54 -11.50 -13.42 4.62
C ARG A 54 -10.57 -12.32 4.12
N VAL A 55 -10.59 -12.05 2.81
CA VAL A 55 -9.80 -10.96 2.22
C VAL A 55 -10.25 -9.62 2.78
N VAL A 56 -11.55 -9.34 2.83
CA VAL A 56 -12.08 -8.09 3.41
C VAL A 56 -11.67 -7.94 4.88
N VAL A 57 -11.84 -8.99 5.68
CA VAL A 57 -11.44 -8.96 7.10
C VAL A 57 -9.93 -8.74 7.24
N ALA A 58 -9.11 -9.42 6.44
CA ALA A 58 -7.65 -9.26 6.44
C ALA A 58 -7.22 -7.85 6.01
N THR A 59 -7.85 -7.29 4.97
CA THR A 59 -7.58 -5.93 4.52
C THR A 59 -7.93 -4.93 5.62
N VAL A 60 -9.13 -4.99 6.18
CA VAL A 60 -9.54 -4.07 7.24
C VAL A 60 -8.65 -4.20 8.48
N SER A 61 -8.31 -5.42 8.90
CA SER A 61 -7.50 -5.63 10.10
C SER A 61 -6.08 -5.09 9.93
N VAL A 62 -5.42 -5.38 8.80
CA VAL A 62 -4.04 -4.93 8.55
C VAL A 62 -3.98 -3.42 8.35
N ASN A 63 -4.91 -2.82 7.60
CA ASN A 63 -4.90 -1.37 7.36
C ASN A 63 -5.12 -0.58 8.66
N ILE A 64 -6.04 -1.02 9.54
CA ILE A 64 -6.25 -0.34 10.82
C ILE A 64 -4.99 -0.47 11.70
N ALA A 65 -4.43 -1.67 11.81
CA ALA A 65 -3.27 -1.91 12.68
C ALA A 65 -2.00 -1.20 12.19
N ALA A 66 -1.71 -1.24 10.89
CA ALA A 66 -0.47 -0.71 10.33
C ALA A 66 -0.54 0.80 10.09
N ASP A 67 -1.65 1.30 9.55
CA ASP A 67 -1.69 2.66 9.00
C ASP A 67 -2.40 3.67 9.91
N VAL A 68 -3.16 3.21 10.92
CA VAL A 68 -3.87 4.12 11.84
C VAL A 68 -3.17 4.22 13.19
N VAL A 69 -2.64 3.13 13.73
CA VAL A 69 -2.12 3.08 15.11
C VAL A 69 -0.88 3.96 15.29
N SER A 70 0.09 3.89 14.38
CA SER A 70 1.32 4.67 14.48
C SER A 70 1.05 6.19 14.45
N PRO A 71 0.39 6.75 13.41
CA PRO A 71 0.13 8.19 13.37
C PRO A 71 -0.82 8.65 14.49
N ALA A 72 -1.77 7.82 14.92
CA ALA A 72 -2.62 8.15 16.08
C ALA A 72 -1.79 8.31 17.37
N ASN A 73 -0.80 7.44 17.56
CA ASN A 73 0.15 7.55 18.67
C ASN A 73 1.07 8.77 18.52
N ASP A 74 1.54 9.06 17.32
CA ASP A 74 2.38 10.23 17.05
C ASP A 74 1.64 11.54 17.37
N PHE A 75 0.38 11.68 16.94
CA PHE A 75 -0.44 12.85 17.27
C PHE A 75 -0.74 12.97 18.77
N ALA A 76 -1.02 11.84 19.44
CA ALA A 76 -1.23 11.82 20.88
C ALA A 76 0.03 12.26 21.64
N ASN A 77 1.22 11.88 21.18
CA ASN A 77 2.48 12.29 21.79
C ASN A 77 2.89 13.73 21.45
N LEU A 78 2.45 14.27 20.31
CA LEU A 78 2.73 15.65 19.91
C LEU A 78 2.00 16.67 20.79
N ALA A 79 0.75 16.38 21.16
CA ALA A 79 -0.08 17.27 21.98
C ALA A 79 -0.92 16.48 23.00
N PRO A 80 -0.29 15.86 24.02
CA PRO A 80 -0.94 14.91 24.94
C PRO A 80 -2.07 15.53 25.78
N ARG A 81 -2.04 16.84 25.99
CA ARG A 81 -3.11 17.60 26.69
C ARG A 81 -4.35 17.85 25.83
N PHE A 82 -4.26 17.71 24.50
CA PHE A 82 -5.35 18.04 23.58
C PHE A 82 -5.81 16.85 22.73
N ILE A 83 -4.92 15.89 22.46
CA ILE A 83 -5.17 14.78 21.54
C ILE A 83 -5.07 13.46 22.30
N SER A 84 -6.23 12.80 22.46
CA SER A 84 -6.27 11.41 22.90
C SER A 84 -5.99 10.45 21.75
N PHE A 85 -5.64 9.19 22.02
CA PHE A 85 -5.47 8.17 20.98
C PHE A 85 -6.69 8.03 20.04
N ARG A 86 -7.91 8.14 20.60
CA ARG A 86 -9.15 8.10 19.82
C ARG A 86 -9.26 9.30 18.88
N THR A 87 -8.94 10.49 19.37
CA THR A 87 -8.91 11.72 18.56
C THR A 87 -7.83 11.65 17.49
N GLY A 88 -6.64 11.14 17.83
CA GLY A 88 -5.53 10.92 16.89
C GLY A 88 -5.93 9.99 15.75
N GLY A 89 -6.59 8.87 16.05
CA GLY A 89 -7.10 7.95 15.01
C GLY A 89 -8.11 8.62 14.06
N LEU A 90 -8.99 9.48 14.58
CA LEU A 90 -9.93 10.24 13.76
C LEU A 90 -9.20 11.25 12.86
N ILE A 91 -8.21 11.97 13.39
CA ILE A 91 -7.37 12.91 12.63
C ILE A 91 -6.64 12.19 11.50
N THR A 92 -6.03 11.04 11.78
CA THR A 92 -5.38 10.20 10.76
C THR A 92 -6.34 9.81 9.66
N GLY A 93 -7.55 9.33 10.01
CA GLY A 93 -8.55 8.94 9.02
C GLY A 93 -8.98 10.10 8.12
N LEU A 94 -9.21 11.28 8.70
CA LEU A 94 -9.58 12.48 7.95
C LEU A 94 -8.44 12.95 7.03
N LEU A 95 -7.20 12.96 7.52
CA LEU A 95 -6.02 13.31 6.71
C LEU A 95 -5.80 12.31 5.57
N GLY A 96 -6.00 11.02 5.82
CA GLY A 96 -5.90 9.99 4.79
C GLY A 96 -6.90 10.20 3.64
N ILE A 97 -8.14 10.59 3.95
CA ILE A 97 -9.13 10.95 2.92
C ILE A 97 -8.73 12.24 2.21
N ALA A 98 -8.28 13.25 2.97
CA ALA A 98 -7.87 14.56 2.44
C ALA A 98 -6.66 14.48 1.50
N MET A 99 -5.77 13.49 1.68
CA MET A 99 -4.66 13.22 0.76
C MET A 99 -5.11 12.77 -0.64
N MET A 100 -6.39 12.44 -0.84
CA MET A 100 -6.94 12.02 -2.13
C MET A 100 -6.15 10.86 -2.77
N PRO A 101 -6.04 9.70 -2.11
CA PRO A 101 -5.19 8.59 -2.57
C PRO A 101 -5.55 8.10 -3.99
N TRP A 102 -6.80 8.28 -4.43
CA TRP A 102 -7.24 7.96 -5.79
C TRP A 102 -6.51 8.76 -6.87
N LYS A 103 -6.01 9.97 -6.59
CA LYS A 103 -5.18 10.73 -7.53
C LYS A 103 -3.78 10.13 -7.66
N LEU A 104 -3.20 9.67 -6.56
CA LEU A 104 -1.89 9.01 -6.56
C LEU A 104 -1.95 7.65 -7.29
N MET A 105 -3.07 6.93 -7.18
CA MET A 105 -3.29 5.66 -7.87
C MET A 105 -3.68 5.79 -9.35
N ALA A 106 -3.85 7.01 -9.88
CA ALA A 106 -4.22 7.22 -11.28
C ALA A 106 -3.14 6.75 -12.25
N SER A 107 -1.87 6.78 -11.82
CA SER A 107 -0.70 6.34 -12.60
C SER A 107 0.20 5.48 -11.72
N VAL A 108 0.48 4.25 -12.18
CA VAL A 108 1.42 3.34 -11.49
C VAL A 108 2.82 3.95 -11.43
N GLY A 109 3.22 4.68 -12.47
CA GLY A 109 4.52 5.34 -12.54
C GLY A 109 4.66 6.40 -11.45
N ASP A 110 3.67 7.28 -11.32
CA ASP A 110 3.69 8.36 -10.33
C ASP A 110 3.59 7.81 -8.90
N TYR A 111 2.78 6.76 -8.72
CA TYR A 111 2.68 6.07 -7.43
C TYR A 111 4.01 5.47 -6.97
N ILE A 112 4.70 4.73 -7.84
CA ILE A 112 5.94 4.04 -7.47
C ILE A 112 7.11 5.00 -7.44
N PHE A 113 7.39 5.67 -8.56
CA PHE A 113 8.63 6.41 -8.75
C PHE A 113 8.59 7.80 -8.13
N THR A 114 7.43 8.43 -8.02
CA THR A 114 7.33 9.78 -7.45
C THR A 114 6.97 9.69 -5.98
N TRP A 115 5.87 9.02 -5.65
CA TRP A 115 5.38 8.98 -4.28
C TRP A 115 6.16 8.00 -3.39
N LEU A 116 6.20 6.71 -3.73
CA LEU A 116 6.79 5.69 -2.86
C LEU A 116 8.31 5.84 -2.70
N VAL A 117 9.02 6.12 -3.79
CA VAL A 117 10.47 6.40 -3.74
C VAL A 117 10.75 7.74 -3.06
N GLY A 118 9.96 8.78 -3.32
CA GLY A 118 10.12 10.09 -2.67
C GLY A 118 9.92 10.01 -1.15
N TYR A 119 8.88 9.30 -0.70
CA TYR A 119 8.63 9.00 0.71
C TYR A 119 9.80 8.22 1.32
N SER A 120 10.29 7.21 0.59
CA SER A 120 11.44 6.39 0.99
C SER A 120 12.74 7.20 1.12
N ALA A 121 12.91 8.25 0.30
CA ALA A 121 14.05 9.17 0.37
C ALA A 121 14.10 9.98 1.68
N LEU A 122 12.95 10.20 2.32
CA LEU A 122 12.86 10.89 3.61
C LEU A 122 12.98 9.92 4.78
N LEU A 123 12.28 8.79 4.71
CA LEU A 123 12.27 7.81 5.79
C LEU A 123 13.59 7.04 5.94
N GLY A 124 14.27 6.73 4.83
CA GLY A 124 15.56 6.02 4.88
C GLY A 124 16.59 6.73 5.78
N PRO A 125 16.91 8.01 5.54
CA PRO A 125 17.77 8.79 6.41
C PRO A 125 17.39 8.76 7.90
N ILE A 126 16.09 8.85 8.22
CA ILE A 126 15.59 8.77 9.61
C ILE A 126 15.95 7.40 10.21
N ALA A 127 15.66 6.31 9.47
CA ALA A 127 16.00 4.96 9.91
C ALA A 127 17.52 4.79 10.13
N GLY A 128 18.34 5.30 9.22
CA GLY A 128 19.80 5.27 9.35
C GLY A 128 20.31 5.99 10.60
N ILE A 129 19.76 7.18 10.88
CA ILE A 129 20.10 7.95 12.09
C ILE A 129 19.70 7.19 13.35
N MET A 130 18.49 6.63 13.39
CA MET A 130 18.00 5.86 14.54
C MET A 130 18.85 4.60 14.79
N ILE A 131 19.25 3.90 13.73
CA ILE A 131 20.11 2.71 13.84
C ILE A 131 21.47 3.09 14.45
N VAL A 132 22.10 4.14 13.96
CA VAL A 132 23.39 4.57 14.49
C VAL A 132 23.27 5.12 15.91
N ASP A 133 22.20 5.87 16.20
CA ASP A 133 21.99 6.43 17.54
C ASP A 133 21.89 5.33 18.59
N TYR A 134 21.04 4.34 18.36
CA TYR A 134 20.76 3.31 19.36
C TYR A 134 21.87 2.26 19.46
N TRP A 135 22.31 1.70 18.33
CA TRP A 135 23.26 0.58 18.36
C TRP A 135 24.72 1.01 18.46
N VAL A 136 25.11 2.14 17.85
CA VAL A 136 26.52 2.56 17.77
C VAL A 136 26.85 3.59 18.85
N LEU A 137 26.11 4.70 18.91
CA LEU A 137 26.41 5.80 19.83
C LEU A 137 26.02 5.46 21.28
N ARG A 138 24.83 4.88 21.47
CA ARG A 138 24.31 4.52 22.80
C ARG A 138 24.59 3.09 23.22
N ARG A 139 25.13 2.25 22.33
CA ARG A 139 25.45 0.84 22.61
C ARG A 139 24.28 0.04 23.20
N ARG A 140 23.04 0.38 22.82
CA ARG A 140 21.77 -0.21 23.34
C ARG A 140 21.44 0.16 24.79
N GLU A 141 22.07 1.20 25.34
CA GLU A 141 21.75 1.75 26.65
C GLU A 141 20.88 3.02 26.50
N LEU A 142 19.59 2.90 26.80
CA LEU A 142 18.63 3.99 26.73
C LEU A 142 17.82 4.09 28.03
N ASP A 143 17.90 5.23 28.70
CA ASP A 143 17.09 5.51 29.87
C ASP A 143 15.70 5.95 29.44
N VAL A 144 14.74 5.04 29.56
CA VAL A 144 13.34 5.27 29.16
C VAL A 144 12.70 6.35 30.02
N ALA A 145 12.99 6.41 31.33
CA ALA A 145 12.40 7.40 32.22
C ALA A 145 12.85 8.81 31.84
N GLU A 146 14.07 8.96 31.34
CA GLU A 146 14.61 10.25 30.91
C GLU A 146 14.03 10.78 29.60
N LEU A 147 13.51 9.90 28.72
CA LEU A 147 12.82 10.31 27.48
C LEU A 147 11.55 11.12 27.76
N TYR A 148 10.89 10.87 28.90
CA TYR A 148 9.67 11.58 29.30
C TYR A 148 9.95 12.83 30.14
N ARG A 149 11.22 13.17 30.41
CA ARG A 149 11.58 14.37 31.19
C ARG A 149 11.80 15.55 30.25
N PRO A 150 10.98 16.63 30.33
CA PRO A 150 11.11 17.79 29.44
C PRO A 150 12.44 18.52 29.52
N LYS A 151 13.19 18.35 30.61
CA LYS A 151 14.52 18.95 30.86
C LYS A 151 15.62 17.90 31.09
N GLY A 152 15.42 16.66 30.61
CA GLY A 152 16.43 15.60 30.71
C GLY A 152 17.55 15.73 29.66
N LYS A 153 18.51 14.80 29.66
CA LYS A 153 19.63 14.72 28.70
C LYS A 153 19.19 14.59 27.24
N HIS A 154 17.93 14.24 27.01
CA HIS A 154 17.32 14.09 25.68
C HIS A 154 16.44 15.29 25.28
N ALA A 155 16.38 16.34 26.10
CA ALA A 155 15.57 17.51 25.82
C ALA A 155 16.13 18.34 24.65
N GLY A 156 15.23 18.89 23.84
CA GLY A 156 15.55 19.79 22.74
C GLY A 156 15.93 19.09 21.43
N VAL A 157 16.50 19.86 20.51
CA VAL A 157 16.80 19.40 19.14
C VAL A 157 18.29 19.07 19.01
N ARG A 158 18.57 17.86 18.54
CA ARG A 158 19.93 17.47 18.15
C ARG A 158 20.24 17.94 16.73
N TRP A 159 20.83 19.12 16.63
CA TRP A 159 21.27 19.69 15.34
C TRP A 159 22.18 18.79 14.53
N SER A 160 23.01 17.94 15.17
CA SER A 160 23.81 16.94 14.44
C SER A 160 22.95 15.88 13.74
N ALA A 161 21.83 15.48 14.34
CA ALA A 161 20.88 14.56 13.72
C ALA A 161 20.11 15.25 12.58
N ILE A 162 19.76 16.53 12.75
CA ILE A 162 19.15 17.33 11.68
C ILE A 162 20.11 17.50 10.49
N ALA A 163 21.39 17.78 10.75
CA ALA A 163 22.40 17.86 9.70
C ALA A 163 22.56 16.52 8.98
N ALA A 164 22.63 15.40 9.71
CA ALA A 164 22.67 14.07 9.11
C ALA A 164 21.43 13.77 8.24
N LEU A 165 20.25 14.21 8.68
CA LEU A 165 19.00 14.06 7.91
C LEU A 165 19.07 14.86 6.61
N VAL A 166 19.44 16.14 6.68
CA VAL A 166 19.55 17.00 5.49
C VAL A 166 20.57 16.44 4.50
N VAL A 167 21.74 16.01 4.97
CA VAL A 167 22.78 15.43 4.11
C VAL A 167 22.34 14.09 3.51
N GLY A 168 21.57 13.27 4.23
CA GLY A 168 21.02 12.02 3.72
C GLY A 168 19.92 12.21 2.66
N VAL A 169 19.12 13.28 2.77
CA VAL A 169 18.02 13.60 1.85
C VAL A 169 18.50 14.35 0.61
N ALA A 170 19.45 15.27 0.77
CA ALA A 170 19.86 16.22 -0.27
C ALA A 170 20.20 15.59 -1.65
N PRO A 171 20.90 14.44 -1.74
CA PRO A 171 21.22 13.81 -3.03
C PRO A 171 19.99 13.35 -3.82
N HIS A 172 18.87 13.10 -3.14
CA HIS A 172 17.65 12.55 -3.74
C HIS A 172 16.66 13.63 -4.18
N VAL A 173 16.80 14.85 -3.64
CA VAL A 173 15.90 15.97 -3.96
C VAL A 173 15.85 16.27 -5.46
N PRO A 174 16.96 16.30 -6.22
CA PRO A 174 16.89 16.51 -7.66
C PRO A 174 16.14 15.39 -8.39
N GLY A 175 16.43 14.12 -8.06
CA GLY A 175 15.75 12.96 -8.65
C GLY A 175 14.24 12.96 -8.37
N PHE A 176 13.85 13.32 -7.15
CA PHE A 176 12.44 13.53 -6.78
C PHE A 176 11.81 14.68 -7.58
N ALA A 177 12.51 15.81 -7.72
CA ALA A 177 12.00 16.96 -8.46
C ALA A 177 11.72 16.62 -9.94
N ARG A 178 12.57 15.79 -10.57
CA ARG A 178 12.30 15.30 -11.93
C ARG A 178 11.13 14.33 -11.95
N ALA A 179 11.09 13.36 -11.03
CA ALA A 179 9.98 12.41 -10.94
C ALA A 179 8.63 13.10 -10.67
N ALA A 180 8.63 14.20 -9.94
CA ALA A 180 7.46 15.03 -9.67
C ALA A 180 7.08 15.97 -10.82
N GLY A 181 7.87 16.02 -11.90
CA GLY A 181 7.63 16.91 -13.05
C GLY A 181 7.96 18.38 -12.78
N CYS A 182 8.69 18.69 -11.70
CA CYS A 182 9.10 20.06 -11.36
C CYS A 182 10.27 20.56 -12.23
N VAL A 183 11.10 19.64 -12.73
CA VAL A 183 12.26 19.92 -13.59
C VAL A 183 12.35 18.87 -14.69
N GLU A 184 12.80 19.26 -15.88
CA GLU A 184 12.92 18.34 -17.02
C GLU A 184 14.22 17.54 -17.01
N GLN A 185 15.31 18.14 -16.51
CA GLN A 185 16.65 17.57 -16.58
C GLN A 185 17.35 17.69 -15.22
N VAL A 186 18.00 16.61 -14.81
CA VAL A 186 18.88 16.57 -13.64
C VAL A 186 20.17 15.84 -14.01
N PRO A 187 21.26 16.03 -13.25
CA PRO A 187 22.48 15.26 -13.47
C PRO A 187 22.20 13.75 -13.45
N ALA A 188 22.79 13.01 -14.38
CA ALA A 188 22.53 11.57 -14.56
C ALA A 188 22.76 10.74 -13.28
N TRP A 189 23.69 11.16 -12.42
CA TRP A 189 23.96 10.50 -11.15
C TRP A 189 22.80 10.66 -10.15
N CYS A 190 22.08 11.79 -10.15
CA CYS A 190 20.92 11.98 -9.28
C CYS A 190 19.79 11.01 -9.65
N ASP A 191 19.57 10.83 -10.96
CA ASP A 191 18.60 9.87 -11.48
C ASP A 191 18.98 8.42 -11.21
N ALA A 192 20.27 8.10 -11.27
CA ALA A 192 20.76 6.75 -10.97
C ALA A 192 20.61 6.38 -9.49
N VAL A 193 20.76 7.37 -8.59
CA VAL A 193 20.72 7.16 -7.14
C VAL A 193 19.29 7.13 -6.60
N TYR A 194 18.38 7.90 -7.19
CA TYR A 194 17.03 8.10 -6.68
C TYR A 194 16.19 6.82 -6.52
N PRO A 195 16.20 5.83 -7.43
CA PRO A 195 15.51 4.54 -7.22
C PRO A 195 15.98 3.78 -5.97
N TYR A 196 17.21 4.06 -5.51
CA TYR A 196 17.81 3.47 -4.32
C TYR A 196 17.85 4.44 -3.13
N ALA A 197 17.00 5.48 -3.14
CA ALA A 197 17.03 6.55 -2.15
C ALA A 197 16.90 6.05 -0.70
N TRP A 198 16.12 4.98 -0.48
CA TRP A 198 16.03 4.35 0.84
C TRP A 198 17.39 3.93 1.37
N PHE A 199 18.12 3.10 0.60
CA PHE A 199 19.39 2.51 1.04
C PHE A 199 20.50 3.55 1.10
N THR A 200 20.63 4.35 0.04
CA THR A 200 21.68 5.36 -0.08
C THR A 200 21.47 6.50 0.94
N GLY A 201 20.23 6.97 1.11
CA GLY A 201 19.88 7.96 2.13
C GLY A 201 20.12 7.45 3.54
N SER A 202 19.70 6.21 3.84
CA SER A 202 19.96 5.57 5.14
C SER A 202 21.46 5.47 5.43
N ALA A 203 22.27 5.02 4.47
CA ALA A 203 23.70 4.83 4.63
C ALA A 203 24.44 6.17 4.83
N ILE A 204 24.11 7.20 4.05
CA ILE A 204 24.70 8.53 4.17
C ILE A 204 24.35 9.14 5.53
N ALA A 205 23.07 9.13 5.91
CA ALA A 205 22.63 9.70 7.18
C ALA A 205 23.21 8.94 8.39
N ALA A 206 23.30 7.61 8.31
CA ALA A 206 23.95 6.79 9.30
C ALA A 206 25.44 7.19 9.47
N LEU A 207 26.19 7.28 8.36
CA LEU A 207 27.60 7.66 8.40
C LEU A 207 27.80 9.04 9.00
N VAL A 208 27.05 10.04 8.54
CA VAL A 208 27.14 11.42 9.03
C VAL A 208 26.77 11.50 10.51
N SER A 209 25.69 10.82 10.93
CA SER A 209 25.30 10.73 12.33
C SER A 209 26.38 10.08 13.20
N ALA A 210 27.05 9.05 12.70
CA ALA A 210 28.13 8.37 13.41
C ALA A 210 29.36 9.28 13.57
N LEU A 211 29.72 10.04 12.54
CA LEU A 211 30.85 10.97 12.58
C LEU A 211 30.56 12.12 13.55
N LEU A 212 29.45 12.83 13.36
CA LEU A 212 29.06 13.98 14.20
C LEU A 212 28.71 13.58 15.64
N GLY A 213 28.24 12.35 15.85
CA GLY A 213 27.92 11.82 17.18
C GLY A 213 29.15 11.52 18.03
N ARG A 214 30.28 11.12 17.39
CA ARG A 214 31.52 10.77 18.09
C ARG A 214 32.25 11.98 18.67
N GLU A 215 32.19 13.13 17.99
CA GLU A 215 32.83 14.38 18.42
C GLU A 215 32.24 14.92 19.74
N ARG A 216 30.95 14.70 19.99
CA ARG A 216 30.30 15.14 21.24
C ARG A 216 30.53 14.19 22.41
N ALA A 217 30.66 12.90 22.16
CA ALA A 217 31.02 11.93 23.22
C ALA A 217 32.43 12.21 23.76
N THR A 218 33.37 12.62 22.89
CA THR A 218 34.73 13.03 23.28
C THR A 218 34.74 14.37 24.01
N THR A 219 33.93 15.35 23.57
CA THR A 219 33.83 16.66 24.23
C THR A 219 33.23 16.55 25.65
N ALA A 220 32.20 15.72 25.84
CA ALA A 220 31.60 15.50 27.16
C ALA A 220 32.52 14.73 28.13
N ALA A 221 33.41 13.87 27.63
CA ALA A 221 34.41 13.18 28.44
C ALA A 221 35.59 14.08 28.86
N GLY A 222 35.80 15.20 28.15
CA GLY A 222 36.85 16.17 28.47
C GLY A 222 36.48 17.22 29.52
N SER A 223 35.19 17.40 29.84
CA SER A 223 34.73 18.40 30.83
C SER A 223 34.61 17.86 32.25
N THR A 224 34.73 16.54 32.46
CA THR A 224 34.70 15.89 33.78
C THR A 224 36.07 15.76 34.45
N SER A 225 37.14 16.31 33.84
CA SER A 225 38.52 16.22 34.34
C SER A 225 39.11 17.52 34.87
N ARG A 226 38.30 18.46 35.36
CA ARG A 226 38.82 19.56 36.19
C ARG A 226 38.51 19.28 37.68
N PRO A 227 39.55 19.06 38.50
CA PRO A 227 39.42 18.84 39.95
C PRO A 227 38.93 20.09 40.68
#